data_AF-A0A7C2G582-F1
#
_entry.id   AF-A0A7C2G582-F1
#
_cell.length_a   1.000
_cell.length_b   1.000
_cell.length_c   1.000
_cell.angle_alpha   90.00
_cell.angle_beta   90.00
_cell.angle_gamma   90.00
#
_symmetry.space_group_name_H-M   'P 1'
#
loop_
_entity.id
_entity.type
_entity.pdbx_description
1 polymer ?
#
loop_
_entity_poly.entity_id
_entity_poly.type
_entity_poly.pdbx_seq_one_letter_code
_entity_poly.pdbx_strand_id
1 'polypeptide(L)'
;MRKFLLIAFLMVFVSPAFASRFDDVNITAQDSTSIDAFGRWRVSNPFALFDSKQIFDNQPLFWDEELESGASISSAHSVDTASTVITSTINVAGVFTRQTFMRFNYQPGKSQQVMMTGILDRSGGGTGVERRIGVFDDDNGLFFEFDNVTAGVTRRTNVTGTPVDNTVTQASWNHDKMDGTGPSGITVDWEKFQIFFIDFEWLGVGRVRMCLIHHGIVHVVHEFLGSNILDKVYMSTPNLPLRFQIVTTGSSPASEIEAGCATVASEGGQQDTGVLRYKSTSGTHVDLATQDVIYAIVGIRLKATHLGATISLVDVSLTEHQGSKFYEWLLIFNPTVADTFAYSALTNSAIETATGATANTVTGGTIITGGFASSAQKGGTSIAQSVQNALRLGADISNVVDEIVLCVRPVGGSTGIDIEGSITWREGS
;
A
#
# COMPACT_ATOMS: atom_id res chain seq x y z
N MET A 1 51.08 84.13 13.74
CA MET A 1 49.91 83.36 13.24
C MET A 1 49.55 82.31 14.28
N ARG A 2 48.38 82.45 14.93
CA ARG A 2 47.87 81.51 15.94
C ARG A 2 47.30 80.26 15.24
N LYS A 3 47.74 79.06 15.62
CA LYS A 3 47.07 77.79 15.26
C LYS A 3 46.22 77.35 16.45
N PHE A 4 44.91 77.26 16.24
CA PHE A 4 43.97 76.63 17.18
C PHE A 4 44.07 75.10 17.01
N LEU A 5 44.32 74.39 18.11
CA LEU A 5 44.24 72.93 18.18
C LEU A 5 42.85 72.57 18.71
N LEU A 6 42.01 71.96 17.84
CA LEU A 6 40.69 71.47 18.19
C LEU A 6 40.84 70.04 18.73
N ILE A 7 40.57 69.82 20.01
CA ILE A 7 40.52 68.47 20.62
C ILE A 7 39.11 67.93 20.39
N ALA A 8 38.98 66.94 19.50
CA ALA A 8 37.72 66.22 19.29
C ALA A 8 37.61 65.09 20.32
N PHE A 9 36.58 65.14 21.16
CA PHE A 9 36.18 64.05 22.06
C PHE A 9 35.55 62.94 21.22
N LEU A 10 36.26 61.82 21.05
CA LEU A 10 35.72 60.61 20.43
C LEU A 10 34.85 59.89 21.46
N MET A 11 33.54 60.10 21.40
CA MET A 11 32.58 59.36 22.22
C MET A 11 32.40 57.97 21.61
N VAL A 12 32.98 56.97 22.25
CA VAL A 12 32.81 55.55 21.91
C VAL A 12 31.38 55.15 22.29
N PHE A 13 30.50 55.00 21.30
CA PHE A 13 29.27 54.23 21.49
C PHE A 13 29.61 52.75 21.39
N VAL A 14 29.82 52.12 22.55
CA VAL A 14 29.79 50.66 22.67
C VAL A 14 28.35 50.23 22.39
N SER A 15 28.12 49.56 21.26
CA SER A 15 26.85 48.90 21.00
C SER A 15 26.61 47.85 22.10
N PRO A 16 25.49 47.89 22.83
CA PRO A 16 25.19 46.84 23.79
C PRO A 16 24.81 45.59 23.02
N ALA A 17 25.50 44.50 23.38
CA ALA A 17 25.12 43.09 23.32
C ALA A 17 24.05 42.66 22.29
N PHE A 18 24.42 41.67 21.47
CA PHE A 18 23.48 40.76 20.81
C PHE A 18 22.47 40.22 21.84
N ALA A 19 21.30 40.85 21.92
CA ALA A 19 20.12 40.21 22.45
C ALA A 19 19.65 39.23 21.37
N SER A 20 19.56 37.95 21.72
CA SER A 20 18.87 36.96 20.88
C SER A 20 17.44 37.44 20.68
N ARG A 21 17.17 38.04 19.52
CA ARG A 21 15.83 38.37 19.04
C ARG A 21 15.15 37.04 18.67
N PHE A 22 14.76 36.27 19.69
CA PHE A 22 13.56 35.47 19.55
C PHE A 22 12.44 36.50 19.58
N ASP A 23 12.00 36.93 18.39
CA ASP A 23 10.70 37.56 18.31
C ASP A 23 9.73 36.57 18.96
N ASP A 24 8.95 37.03 19.95
CA ASP A 24 7.77 36.28 20.39
C ASP A 24 6.86 36.18 19.17
N VAL A 25 7.01 35.11 18.40
CA VAL A 25 6.15 34.81 17.28
C VAL A 25 4.88 34.25 17.91
N ASN A 26 3.94 35.15 18.24
CA ASN A 26 2.60 34.74 18.61
C ASN A 26 1.98 34.01 17.40
N ILE A 27 2.06 32.68 17.39
CA ILE A 27 1.39 31.84 16.40
C ILE A 27 -0.09 31.80 16.78
N THR A 28 -0.86 32.75 16.26
CA THR A 28 -2.31 32.75 16.36
C THR A 28 -2.91 32.08 15.14
N ALA A 29 -3.92 31.22 15.34
CA ALA A 29 -4.73 30.78 14.24
C ALA A 29 -5.43 31.99 13.59
N GLN A 30 -5.38 32.05 12.26
CA GLN A 30 -6.28 32.93 11.50
C GLN A 30 -7.70 32.36 11.54
N ASP A 31 -8.71 33.23 11.55
CA ASP A 31 -10.10 32.83 11.42
C ASP A 31 -10.32 32.18 10.03
N SER A 32 -10.22 30.86 10.01
CA SER A 32 -10.14 30.04 8.81
C SER A 32 -10.65 28.64 9.11
N THR A 33 -10.79 27.81 8.08
CA THR A 33 -11.27 26.43 8.23
C THR A 33 -10.31 25.52 9.00
N SER A 34 -9.09 25.99 9.34
CA SER A 34 -8.14 25.25 10.18
C SER A 34 -8.52 25.24 11.66
N ILE A 35 -9.41 26.14 12.10
CA ILE A 35 -9.97 26.14 13.45
C ILE A 35 -11.44 25.72 13.47
N ASP A 36 -11.89 25.24 14.62
CA ASP A 36 -13.30 25.04 14.89
C ASP A 36 -13.98 26.33 15.37
N ALA A 37 -15.31 26.29 15.50
CA ALA A 37 -16.10 27.43 15.93
C ALA A 37 -15.78 27.93 17.36
N PHE A 38 -14.97 27.19 18.13
CA PHE A 38 -14.49 27.57 19.46
C PHE A 38 -13.02 28.04 19.45
N GLY A 39 -12.43 28.24 18.27
CA GLY A 39 -11.06 28.71 18.12
C GLY A 39 -9.99 27.64 18.37
N ARG A 40 -10.37 26.35 18.39
CA ARG A 40 -9.41 25.24 18.56
C ARG A 40 -8.91 24.77 17.21
N TRP A 41 -7.61 24.52 17.09
CA TRP A 41 -7.02 23.92 15.90
C TRP A 41 -7.65 22.56 15.61
N ARG A 42 -8.06 22.35 14.36
CA ARG A 42 -8.45 21.03 13.87
C ARG A 42 -7.19 20.21 13.63
N VAL A 43 -7.23 18.96 14.05
CA VAL A 43 -6.11 18.01 13.91
C VAL A 43 -6.54 16.91 12.95
N SER A 44 -5.66 16.60 11.99
CA SER A 44 -5.79 15.44 11.12
C SER A 44 -4.81 14.37 11.60
N ASN A 45 -5.32 13.34 12.28
CA ASN A 45 -4.47 12.26 12.79
C ASN A 45 -4.17 11.26 11.66
N PRO A 46 -2.90 10.99 11.34
CA PRO A 46 -2.56 9.95 10.38
C PRO A 46 -2.85 8.56 10.97
N PHE A 47 -3.44 7.69 10.17
CA PHE A 47 -3.62 6.27 10.48
C PHE A 47 -2.90 5.44 9.42
N ALA A 48 -1.92 4.64 9.83
CA ALA A 48 -1.16 3.79 8.91
C ALA A 48 -2.04 2.64 8.39
N LEU A 49 -2.19 2.57 7.07
CA LEU A 49 -2.83 1.46 6.36
C LEU A 49 -1.82 0.36 6.04
N PHE A 50 -0.56 0.75 5.81
CA PHE A 50 0.52 -0.13 5.40
C PHE A 50 1.88 0.47 5.72
N ASP A 51 2.81 -0.38 6.12
CA ASP A 51 4.23 -0.08 6.23
C ASP A 51 5.04 -1.29 5.76
N SER A 52 6.12 -1.02 5.04
CA SER A 52 7.00 -2.06 4.52
C SER A 52 8.45 -1.60 4.60
N LYS A 53 9.28 -2.48 5.18
CA LYS A 53 10.73 -2.34 5.29
C LYS A 53 11.40 -3.66 4.93
N GLN A 54 12.47 -3.62 4.16
CA GLN A 54 13.08 -4.81 3.56
C GLN A 54 14.34 -5.23 4.34
N ILE A 55 14.22 -5.37 5.67
CA ILE A 55 15.38 -5.63 6.54
C ILE A 55 15.98 -7.02 6.30
N PHE A 56 15.13 -8.04 6.15
CA PHE A 56 15.56 -9.44 6.09
C PHE A 56 15.39 -10.08 4.72
N ASP A 57 14.41 -9.60 3.94
CA ASP A 57 14.03 -10.12 2.64
C ASP A 57 13.34 -9.03 1.81
N ASN A 58 12.96 -9.40 0.58
CA ASN A 58 12.16 -8.58 -0.33
C ASN A 58 10.65 -8.57 0.03
N GLN A 59 10.26 -8.93 1.26
CA GLN A 59 8.89 -8.91 1.75
C GLN A 59 7.88 -9.68 0.87
N PRO A 60 8.11 -10.99 0.59
CA PRO A 60 7.33 -11.76 -0.39
C PRO A 60 5.86 -12.00 0.03
N LEU A 61 5.50 -11.74 1.29
CA LEU A 61 4.10 -11.79 1.75
C LEU A 61 3.30 -10.53 1.38
N PHE A 62 3.98 -9.41 1.11
CA PHE A 62 3.35 -8.11 0.85
C PHE A 62 3.59 -7.61 -0.56
N TRP A 63 4.67 -8.07 -1.20
CA TRP A 63 5.08 -7.66 -2.53
C TRP A 63 5.19 -8.85 -3.47
N ASP A 64 4.63 -8.67 -4.65
CA ASP A 64 4.82 -9.49 -5.83
C ASP A 64 5.90 -8.87 -6.73
N GLU A 65 6.60 -9.73 -7.47
CA GLU A 65 7.61 -9.35 -8.45
C GLU A 65 7.46 -10.19 -9.70
N GLU A 66 7.19 -9.53 -10.83
CA GLU A 66 6.93 -10.20 -12.10
C GLU A 66 7.74 -9.58 -13.25
N LEU A 67 8.37 -10.46 -14.03
CA LEU A 67 8.83 -10.14 -15.38
C LEU A 67 7.64 -10.32 -16.34
N GLU A 68 6.83 -9.27 -16.48
CA GLU A 68 5.60 -9.28 -17.27
C GLU A 68 5.87 -9.55 -18.77
N SER A 69 7.03 -9.09 -19.26
CA SER A 69 7.47 -9.35 -20.62
C SER A 69 8.98 -9.27 -20.78
N GLY A 70 9.50 -9.92 -21.83
CA GLY A 70 10.92 -9.92 -22.15
C GLY A 70 11.71 -11.01 -21.44
N ALA A 71 13.00 -10.76 -21.23
CA ALA A 71 13.94 -11.66 -20.57
C ALA A 71 15.05 -10.83 -19.91
N SER A 72 15.85 -11.40 -19.00
CA SER A 72 17.07 -10.76 -18.49
C SER A 72 16.85 -9.41 -17.77
N ILE A 73 15.70 -9.27 -17.12
CA ILE A 73 15.49 -8.32 -16.02
C ILE A 73 15.33 -9.16 -14.75
N SER A 74 16.07 -8.80 -13.70
CA SER A 74 16.13 -9.55 -12.44
C SER A 74 15.95 -8.63 -11.25
N SER A 75 15.42 -9.16 -10.16
CA SER A 75 15.34 -8.48 -8.86
C SER A 75 16.29 -9.14 -7.85
N ALA A 76 16.98 -8.34 -7.06
CA ALA A 76 17.88 -8.80 -6.00
C ALA A 76 17.72 -7.97 -4.72
N HIS A 77 17.38 -8.63 -3.62
CA HIS A 77 17.38 -8.05 -2.29
C HIS A 77 18.79 -7.96 -1.70
N SER A 78 19.04 -6.89 -0.97
CA SER A 78 20.27 -6.68 -0.21
C SER A 78 19.93 -6.39 1.27
N VAL A 79 20.39 -7.28 2.14
CA VAL A 79 20.30 -7.11 3.61
C VAL A 79 21.11 -5.92 4.12
N ASP A 80 22.22 -5.58 3.44
CA ASP A 80 23.11 -4.50 3.86
C ASP A 80 22.52 -3.12 3.60
N THR A 81 21.72 -2.99 2.54
CA THR A 81 21.04 -1.75 2.15
C THR A 81 19.56 -1.74 2.53
N ALA A 82 19.03 -2.87 3.02
CA ALA A 82 17.61 -3.09 3.31
C ALA A 82 16.68 -2.63 2.16
N SER A 83 17.07 -2.99 0.94
CA SER A 83 16.45 -2.57 -0.31
C SER A 83 16.50 -3.68 -1.35
N THR A 84 15.72 -3.52 -2.42
CA THR A 84 15.72 -4.43 -3.56
C THR A 84 16.06 -3.67 -4.83
N VAL A 85 17.03 -4.18 -5.59
CA VAL A 85 17.46 -3.59 -6.87
C VAL A 85 16.88 -4.41 -8.01
N ILE A 86 16.22 -3.72 -8.94
CA ILE A 86 15.74 -4.30 -10.19
C ILE A 86 16.71 -3.88 -11.28
N THR A 87 17.32 -4.86 -11.95
CA THR A 87 18.38 -4.67 -12.94
C THR A 87 17.93 -5.23 -14.29
N SER A 88 17.92 -4.38 -15.32
CA SER A 88 17.78 -4.76 -16.73
C SER A 88 19.16 -4.77 -17.40
N THR A 89 19.45 -5.81 -18.19
CA THR A 89 20.70 -5.87 -18.97
C THR A 89 20.59 -5.12 -20.31
N ILE A 90 21.73 -4.87 -20.97
CA ILE A 90 21.78 -4.09 -22.21
C ILE A 90 21.00 -4.75 -23.37
N ASN A 91 20.36 -3.93 -24.21
CA ASN A 91 19.62 -4.34 -25.41
C ASN A 91 18.46 -5.32 -25.14
N VAL A 92 17.79 -5.14 -24.00
CA VAL A 92 16.66 -5.97 -23.58
C VAL A 92 15.37 -5.18 -23.64
N ALA A 93 14.42 -5.66 -24.46
CA ALA A 93 13.04 -5.24 -24.34
C ALA A 93 12.36 -6.03 -23.21
N GLY A 94 11.65 -5.35 -22.32
CA GLY A 94 10.90 -6.00 -21.26
C GLY A 94 10.24 -5.04 -20.29
N VAL A 95 9.36 -5.58 -19.47
CA VAL A 95 8.69 -4.89 -18.38
C VAL A 95 8.86 -5.75 -17.14
N PHE A 96 9.40 -5.16 -16.09
CA PHE A 96 9.47 -5.78 -14.78
C PHE A 96 8.82 -4.87 -13.75
N THR A 97 7.89 -5.43 -12.98
CA THR A 97 7.17 -4.70 -11.94
C THR A 97 7.33 -5.39 -10.60
N ARG A 98 7.47 -4.57 -9.56
CA ARG A 98 7.34 -4.95 -8.16
C ARG A 98 6.12 -4.24 -7.59
N GLN A 99 5.11 -4.98 -7.12
CA GLN A 99 3.79 -4.47 -6.74
C GLN A 99 3.38 -4.97 -5.36
N THR A 100 2.70 -4.16 -4.54
CA THR A 100 2.03 -4.70 -3.35
C THR A 100 0.79 -5.52 -3.73
N PHE A 101 0.60 -6.71 -3.13
CA PHE A 101 -0.65 -7.47 -3.34
C PHE A 101 -1.88 -6.63 -2.92
N MET A 102 -1.76 -5.96 -1.79
CA MET A 102 -2.80 -5.09 -1.26
C MET A 102 -2.98 -3.83 -2.10
N ARG A 103 -4.24 -3.49 -2.35
CA ARG A 103 -4.67 -2.17 -2.85
C ARG A 103 -5.23 -1.36 -1.69
N PHE A 104 -4.80 -0.10 -1.56
CA PHE A 104 -5.07 0.67 -0.33
C PHE A 104 -6.38 1.43 -0.42
N ASN A 105 -7.24 1.26 0.59
CA ASN A 105 -8.54 1.91 0.61
C ASN A 105 -8.44 3.42 0.85
N TYR A 106 -8.91 4.20 -0.12
CA TYR A 106 -9.23 5.60 0.07
C TYR A 106 -10.61 5.76 0.70
N GLN A 107 -10.70 6.56 1.77
CA GLN A 107 -11.97 6.93 2.37
C GLN A 107 -12.36 8.35 1.93
N PRO A 108 -13.47 8.53 1.19
CA PRO A 108 -13.94 9.86 0.79
C PRO A 108 -14.07 10.83 1.97
N GLY A 109 -13.57 12.06 1.79
CA GLY A 109 -13.53 13.09 2.83
C GLY A 109 -12.23 13.10 3.66
N LYS A 110 -11.25 12.27 3.31
CA LYS A 110 -9.90 12.25 3.90
C LYS A 110 -8.83 12.44 2.84
N SER A 111 -7.62 12.81 3.26
CA SER A 111 -6.46 12.74 2.38
C SER A 111 -5.79 11.38 2.51
N GLN A 112 -5.39 10.80 1.37
CA GLN A 112 -4.49 9.67 1.33
C GLN A 112 -3.06 10.18 1.27
N GLN A 113 -2.20 9.56 2.05
CA GLN A 113 -0.79 9.84 2.13
C GLN A 113 0.01 8.61 1.70
N VAL A 114 0.94 8.77 0.76
CA VAL A 114 1.85 7.72 0.27
C VAL A 114 3.28 8.22 0.36
N MET A 115 4.13 7.47 1.05
CA MET A 115 5.58 7.70 1.07
C MET A 115 6.29 6.47 0.54
N MET A 116 7.22 6.67 -0.39
CA MET A 116 8.07 5.61 -0.91
C MET A 116 9.51 6.12 -0.96
N THR A 117 10.46 5.23 -0.71
CA THR A 117 11.88 5.54 -0.82
C THR A 117 12.50 4.66 -1.89
N GLY A 118 13.51 5.20 -2.58
CA GLY A 118 14.18 4.48 -3.65
C GLY A 118 15.13 5.38 -4.42
N ILE A 119 15.86 4.77 -5.36
CA ILE A 119 16.65 5.47 -6.36
C ILE A 119 15.96 5.26 -7.71
N LEU A 120 15.49 6.36 -8.30
CA LEU A 120 14.69 6.29 -9.53
C LEU A 120 15.54 5.98 -10.76
N ASP A 121 16.77 6.52 -10.85
CA ASP A 121 17.71 6.28 -11.95
C ASP A 121 19.07 5.85 -11.37
N ARG A 122 19.15 4.64 -10.80
CA ARG A 122 20.34 4.19 -10.06
C ARG A 122 21.56 4.03 -10.95
N SER A 123 21.37 3.52 -12.15
CA SER A 123 22.43 3.41 -13.16
C SER A 123 21.85 3.28 -14.56
N GLY A 124 22.65 3.73 -15.53
CA GLY A 124 22.46 3.39 -16.93
C GLY A 124 21.30 4.07 -17.64
N GLY A 125 20.86 5.25 -17.19
CA GLY A 125 19.88 6.08 -17.92
C GLY A 125 20.20 6.28 -19.42
N GLY A 126 19.18 6.61 -20.19
CA GLY A 126 19.28 6.79 -21.64
C GLY A 126 18.01 6.36 -22.40
N THR A 127 18.02 6.54 -23.72
CA THR A 127 16.85 6.28 -24.56
C THR A 127 16.35 4.84 -24.45
N GLY A 128 15.03 4.68 -24.38
CA GLY A 128 14.31 3.42 -24.29
C GLY A 128 14.16 2.88 -22.87
N VAL A 129 14.47 3.66 -21.83
CA VAL A 129 14.33 3.22 -20.43
C VAL A 129 13.34 4.12 -19.72
N GLU A 130 12.27 3.53 -19.19
CA GLU A 130 11.33 4.20 -18.31
C GLU A 130 11.38 3.53 -16.94
N ARG A 131 11.45 4.34 -15.89
CA ARG A 131 11.45 3.88 -14.49
C ARG A 131 10.36 4.61 -13.74
N ARG A 132 9.56 3.90 -12.94
CA ARG A 132 8.40 4.47 -12.25
C ARG A 132 8.38 4.07 -10.78
N ILE A 133 7.96 5.00 -9.94
CA ILE A 133 7.70 4.78 -8.51
C ILE A 133 6.44 5.54 -8.09
N GLY A 134 5.49 4.85 -7.45
CA GLY A 134 4.29 5.51 -6.94
C GLY A 134 3.15 4.55 -6.61
N VAL A 135 1.94 5.10 -6.59
CA VAL A 135 0.68 4.40 -6.33
C VAL A 135 -0.10 4.28 -7.64
N PHE A 136 0.04 3.14 -8.32
CA PHE A 136 -0.52 2.95 -9.66
C PHE A 136 -0.73 1.50 -10.03
N ASP A 137 -1.55 1.28 -11.05
CA ASP A 137 -1.65 0.05 -11.82
C ASP A 137 -1.57 0.36 -13.33
N ASP A 138 -1.96 -0.61 -14.16
CA ASP A 138 -1.91 -0.46 -15.63
C ASP A 138 -2.95 0.54 -16.15
N ASP A 139 -3.98 0.83 -15.34
CA ASP A 139 -5.12 1.64 -15.73
C ASP A 139 -5.11 3.04 -15.09
N ASN A 140 -4.65 3.17 -13.85
CA ASN A 140 -4.75 4.39 -13.06
C ASN A 140 -3.54 4.61 -12.18
N GLY A 141 -3.28 5.85 -11.80
CA GLY A 141 -2.42 6.13 -10.66
C GLY A 141 -1.63 7.40 -10.74
N LEU A 142 -0.76 7.54 -9.74
CA LEU A 142 0.04 8.71 -9.46
C LEU A 142 1.48 8.24 -9.20
N PHE A 143 2.41 8.66 -10.04
CA PHE A 143 3.80 8.21 -9.93
C PHE A 143 4.79 9.25 -10.40
N PHE A 144 6.00 9.14 -9.88
CA PHE A 144 7.17 9.76 -10.47
C PHE A 144 7.70 8.84 -11.56
N GLU A 145 8.15 9.42 -12.65
CA GLU A 145 8.80 8.67 -13.70
C GLU A 145 10.11 9.32 -14.13
N PHE A 146 11.06 8.49 -14.53
CA PHE A 146 12.24 8.91 -15.25
C PHE A 146 12.20 8.24 -16.61
N ASP A 147 11.84 9.02 -17.62
CA ASP A 147 11.69 8.56 -19.00
C ASP A 147 12.89 9.06 -19.82
N ASN A 148 13.67 8.11 -20.31
CA ASN A 148 14.91 8.31 -21.06
C ASN A 148 15.98 9.08 -20.27
N VAL A 149 15.82 10.40 -20.24
CA VAL A 149 16.73 11.39 -19.63
C VAL A 149 15.97 12.48 -18.86
N THR A 150 14.65 12.38 -18.74
CA THR A 150 13.80 13.42 -18.17
C THR A 150 12.98 12.85 -17.03
N ALA A 151 13.13 13.42 -15.84
CA ALA A 151 12.21 13.16 -14.75
C ALA A 151 10.86 13.85 -14.99
N GLY A 152 9.80 13.25 -14.46
CA GLY A 152 8.44 13.75 -14.56
C GLY A 152 7.57 13.22 -13.44
N VAL A 153 6.37 13.79 -13.36
CA VAL A 153 5.29 13.27 -12.53
C VAL A 153 4.09 13.00 -13.42
N THR A 154 3.36 11.94 -13.11
CA THR A 154 2.35 11.42 -14.03
C THR A 154 1.08 11.10 -13.28
N ARG A 155 -0.03 11.56 -13.87
CA ARG A 155 -1.37 11.12 -13.52
C ARG A 155 -1.91 10.23 -14.64
N ARG A 156 -1.93 8.93 -14.37
CA ARG A 156 -2.55 7.92 -15.24
C ARG A 156 -4.05 7.81 -14.96
N THR A 157 -4.86 7.75 -16.02
CA THR A 157 -6.32 7.72 -15.91
C THR A 157 -6.96 6.78 -16.93
N ASN A 158 -7.90 5.93 -16.49
CA ASN A 158 -8.68 5.04 -17.35
C ASN A 158 -10.17 5.44 -17.43
N VAL A 159 -10.49 6.73 -17.28
CA VAL A 159 -11.88 7.21 -17.23
C VAL A 159 -12.62 7.15 -18.57
N THR A 160 -11.91 6.86 -19.67
CA THR A 160 -12.48 6.61 -21.00
C THR A 160 -12.47 5.13 -21.39
N GLY A 161 -12.03 4.23 -20.50
CA GLY A 161 -11.84 2.80 -20.81
C GLY A 161 -10.57 2.50 -21.63
N THR A 162 -9.68 3.48 -21.78
CA THR A 162 -8.31 3.29 -22.25
C THR A 162 -7.39 4.13 -21.37
N PRO A 163 -6.29 3.56 -20.83
CA PRO A 163 -5.36 4.30 -19.98
C PRO A 163 -4.69 5.46 -20.74
N VAL A 164 -4.58 6.61 -20.09
CA VAL A 164 -3.86 7.79 -20.60
C VAL A 164 -2.96 8.37 -19.52
N ASP A 165 -1.68 8.51 -19.86
CA ASP A 165 -0.67 9.13 -19.01
C ASP A 165 -0.62 10.64 -19.26
N ASN A 166 -0.90 11.43 -18.22
CA ASN A 166 -0.79 12.88 -18.24
C ASN A 166 0.51 13.28 -17.54
N THR A 167 1.63 13.10 -18.23
CA THR A 167 2.97 13.38 -17.70
C THR A 167 3.28 14.88 -17.75
N VAL A 168 3.85 15.39 -16.66
CA VAL A 168 4.45 16.72 -16.59
C VAL A 168 5.94 16.57 -16.29
N THR A 169 6.77 16.98 -17.25
CA THR A 169 8.23 16.94 -17.13
C THR A 169 8.74 17.90 -16.05
N GLN A 170 9.89 17.59 -15.46
CA GLN A 170 10.53 18.35 -14.38
C GLN A 170 10.65 19.85 -14.69
N ALA A 171 11.03 20.19 -15.92
CA ALA A 171 11.15 21.58 -16.36
C ALA A 171 9.82 22.38 -16.33
N SER A 172 8.68 21.67 -16.32
CA SER A 172 7.31 22.20 -16.35
C SER A 172 6.58 22.07 -15.02
N TRP A 173 7.26 21.61 -13.97
CA TRP A 173 6.70 21.58 -12.62
C TRP A 173 6.28 22.98 -12.15
N ASN A 174 5.11 23.07 -11.49
CA ASN A 174 4.41 24.33 -11.23
C ASN A 174 4.66 24.92 -9.83
N HIS A 175 5.37 24.21 -8.95
CA HIS A 175 5.78 24.71 -7.63
C HIS A 175 7.30 24.82 -7.51
N ASP A 176 8.00 23.71 -7.62
CA ASP A 176 9.45 23.65 -7.52
C ASP A 176 9.99 22.65 -8.54
N LYS A 177 10.81 23.12 -9.47
CA LYS A 177 11.43 22.30 -10.50
C LYS A 177 12.52 21.39 -9.96
N MET A 178 13.06 21.70 -8.78
CA MET A 178 14.17 20.97 -8.15
C MET A 178 15.37 20.78 -9.10
N ASP A 179 15.64 21.79 -9.94
CA ASP A 179 16.77 21.88 -10.87
C ASP A 179 17.75 23.01 -10.48
N GLY A 180 17.63 23.55 -9.26
CA GLY A 180 18.36 24.70 -8.75
C GLY A 180 17.71 26.06 -9.07
N THR A 181 16.68 26.11 -9.93
CA THR A 181 16.00 27.37 -10.31
C THR A 181 14.69 27.61 -9.55
N GLY A 182 14.15 26.58 -8.90
CA GLY A 182 12.91 26.66 -8.13
C GLY A 182 13.08 27.29 -6.73
N PRO A 183 11.97 27.52 -6.00
CA PRO A 183 11.97 28.22 -4.72
C PRO A 183 12.86 27.60 -3.63
N SER A 184 13.08 26.28 -3.64
CA SER A 184 13.99 25.61 -2.70
C SER A 184 15.47 25.82 -3.01
N GLY A 185 15.83 26.15 -4.26
CA GLY A 185 17.22 26.15 -4.75
C GLY A 185 17.89 24.77 -4.80
N ILE A 186 17.13 23.69 -4.65
CA ILE A 186 17.66 22.31 -4.66
C ILE A 186 17.78 21.83 -6.11
N THR A 187 18.85 21.10 -6.42
CA THR A 187 18.98 20.27 -7.62
C THR A 187 18.90 18.81 -7.20
N VAL A 188 17.88 18.08 -7.65
CA VAL A 188 17.72 16.66 -7.34
C VAL A 188 18.69 15.83 -8.17
N ASP A 189 19.37 14.91 -7.50
CA ASP A 189 20.19 13.87 -8.10
C ASP A 189 19.40 12.56 -8.10
N TRP A 190 18.94 12.16 -9.29
CA TRP A 190 18.09 10.97 -9.49
C TRP A 190 18.85 9.65 -9.32
N GLU A 191 20.20 9.70 -9.25
CA GLU A 191 21.06 8.57 -8.90
C GLU A 191 21.21 8.38 -7.38
N LYS A 192 20.54 9.21 -6.56
CA LYS A 192 20.53 9.11 -5.10
C LYS A 192 19.16 8.74 -4.55
N PHE A 193 19.17 8.22 -3.34
CA PHE A 193 17.94 7.92 -2.60
C PHE A 193 17.11 9.18 -2.40
N GLN A 194 15.83 9.09 -2.77
CA GLN A 194 14.84 10.11 -2.51
C GLN A 194 13.74 9.56 -1.60
N ILE A 195 13.04 10.45 -0.92
CA ILE A 195 11.78 10.16 -0.25
C ILE A 195 10.68 10.81 -1.09
N PHE A 196 10.01 9.98 -1.88
CA PHE A 196 8.86 10.36 -2.69
C PHE A 196 7.64 10.46 -1.81
N PHE A 197 6.94 11.58 -1.90
CA PHE A 197 5.74 11.84 -1.12
C PHE A 197 4.61 12.23 -2.05
N ILE A 198 3.49 11.51 -1.96
CA ILE A 198 2.28 11.81 -2.71
C ILE A 198 1.17 11.93 -1.68
N ASP A 199 0.46 13.04 -1.70
CA ASP A 199 -0.83 13.13 -1.01
C ASP A 199 -1.92 13.56 -1.98
N PHE A 200 -3.12 13.06 -1.75
CA PHE A 200 -4.26 13.38 -2.59
C PHE A 200 -5.56 13.30 -1.83
N GLU A 201 -6.53 14.04 -2.32
CA GLU A 201 -7.94 13.77 -2.06
C GLU A 201 -8.55 13.33 -3.40
N TRP A 202 -9.29 12.22 -3.41
CA TRP A 202 -9.92 11.76 -4.64
C TRP A 202 -11.25 12.48 -4.84
N LEU A 203 -12.33 12.05 -4.17
CA LEU A 203 -13.69 12.57 -4.37
C LEU A 203 -14.04 12.78 -5.88
N GLY A 204 -13.39 12.02 -6.75
CA GLY A 204 -13.36 12.21 -8.19
C GLY A 204 -12.45 13.34 -8.71
N VAL A 205 -12.50 14.55 -8.16
CA VAL A 205 -11.90 15.77 -8.77
C VAL A 205 -11.03 16.60 -7.81
N GLY A 206 -10.52 15.99 -6.75
CA GLY A 206 -9.66 16.64 -5.77
C GLY A 206 -8.29 17.06 -6.29
N ARG A 207 -7.48 17.62 -5.37
CA ARG A 207 -6.08 17.92 -5.64
C ARG A 207 -5.17 16.70 -5.42
N VAL A 208 -4.07 16.67 -6.16
CA VAL A 208 -2.96 15.74 -5.97
C VAL A 208 -1.67 16.53 -5.87
N ARG A 209 -0.90 16.33 -4.80
CA ARG A 209 0.42 16.93 -4.62
C ARG A 209 1.50 15.87 -4.77
N MET A 210 2.38 16.12 -5.72
CA MET A 210 3.60 15.35 -5.94
C MET A 210 4.74 16.08 -5.23
N CYS A 211 5.42 15.39 -4.33
CA CYS A 211 6.39 16.00 -3.43
C CYS A 211 7.66 15.16 -3.28
N LEU A 212 8.74 15.83 -2.88
CA LEU A 212 9.98 15.21 -2.41
C LEU A 212 10.28 15.69 -0.99
N ILE A 213 10.69 14.78 -0.12
CA ILE A 213 11.17 15.15 1.23
C ILE A 213 12.69 15.25 1.20
N HIS A 214 13.20 16.45 1.43
CA HIS A 214 14.64 16.74 1.47
C HIS A 214 15.02 17.27 2.85
N HIS A 215 15.98 16.63 3.52
CA HIS A 215 16.41 16.96 4.89
C HIS A 215 15.27 17.16 5.90
N GLY A 216 14.21 16.34 5.79
CA GLY A 216 13.04 16.39 6.69
C GLY A 216 12.00 17.46 6.34
N ILE A 217 12.16 18.18 5.23
CA ILE A 217 11.22 19.20 4.74
C ILE A 217 10.49 18.67 3.52
N VAL A 218 9.16 18.79 3.50
CA VAL A 218 8.34 18.43 2.33
C VAL A 218 8.36 19.57 1.33
N HIS A 219 8.83 19.28 0.11
CA HIS A 219 8.79 20.18 -1.03
C HIS A 219 7.74 19.70 -2.02
N VAL A 220 6.68 20.48 -2.22
CA VAL A 220 5.73 20.23 -3.32
C VAL A 220 6.43 20.59 -4.62
N VAL A 221 6.59 19.63 -5.52
CA VAL A 221 7.21 19.87 -6.83
C VAL A 221 6.15 20.21 -7.87
N HIS A 222 5.05 19.48 -7.87
CA HIS A 222 3.94 19.70 -8.79
C HIS A 222 2.59 19.40 -8.13
N GLU A 223 1.55 20.14 -8.54
CA GLU A 223 0.18 19.90 -8.13
C GLU A 223 -0.72 19.70 -9.36
N PHE A 224 -1.45 18.59 -9.37
CA PHE A 224 -2.56 18.37 -10.31
C PHE A 224 -3.87 18.82 -9.66
N LEU A 225 -4.62 19.67 -10.34
CA LEU A 225 -5.92 20.17 -9.88
C LEU A 225 -7.04 19.61 -10.77
N GLY A 226 -8.07 19.03 -10.14
CA GLY A 226 -9.24 18.50 -10.84
C GLY A 226 -10.44 19.46 -10.86
N SER A 227 -10.71 20.12 -9.74
CA SER A 227 -11.91 20.93 -9.54
C SER A 227 -11.99 22.12 -10.50
N ASN A 228 -13.13 22.28 -11.18
CA ASN A 228 -13.38 23.32 -12.18
C ASN A 228 -12.35 23.33 -13.34
N ILE A 229 -11.67 22.21 -13.58
CA ILE A 229 -10.66 22.03 -14.63
C ILE A 229 -10.98 20.81 -15.48
N LEU A 230 -11.26 19.67 -14.85
CA LEU A 230 -11.60 18.42 -15.53
C LEU A 230 -13.12 18.27 -15.70
N ASP A 231 -13.54 17.63 -16.78
CA ASP A 231 -14.95 17.28 -17.05
C ASP A 231 -15.33 15.89 -16.50
N LYS A 232 -14.35 15.15 -15.98
CA LYS A 232 -14.46 13.81 -15.40
C LYS A 232 -13.58 13.70 -14.16
N VAL A 233 -13.76 12.60 -13.44
CA VAL A 233 -12.86 12.22 -12.35
C VAL A 233 -11.42 12.08 -12.86
N TYR A 234 -10.42 12.36 -12.04
CA TYR A 234 -9.02 12.38 -12.49
C TYR A 234 -8.39 10.98 -12.58
N MET A 235 -8.98 9.98 -11.91
CA MET A 235 -8.68 8.54 -12.04
C MET A 235 -9.94 7.73 -11.68
N SER A 236 -10.15 6.58 -12.33
CA SER A 236 -11.38 5.80 -12.19
C SER A 236 -11.46 5.01 -10.87
N THR A 237 -10.32 4.76 -10.22
CA THR A 237 -10.25 4.21 -8.86
C THR A 237 -9.11 4.86 -8.08
N PRO A 238 -9.29 5.18 -6.79
CA PRO A 238 -8.22 5.60 -5.90
C PRO A 238 -7.54 4.43 -5.17
N ASN A 239 -8.16 3.23 -5.21
CA ASN A 239 -7.69 2.06 -4.48
C ASN A 239 -6.70 1.30 -5.35
N LEU A 240 -5.43 1.66 -5.18
CA LEU A 240 -4.33 1.22 -6.03
C LEU A 240 -3.21 0.60 -5.20
N PRO A 241 -2.40 -0.30 -5.78
CA PRO A 241 -1.21 -0.83 -5.12
C PRO A 241 -0.05 0.18 -5.21
N LEU A 242 1.00 -0.06 -4.42
CA LEU A 242 2.28 0.61 -4.64
C LEU A 242 3.09 -0.18 -5.67
N ARG A 243 3.77 0.53 -6.58
CA ARG A 243 4.57 -0.10 -7.64
C ARG A 243 5.94 0.56 -7.82
N PHE A 244 6.92 -0.28 -8.09
CA PHE A 244 8.18 0.07 -8.75
C PHE A 244 8.20 -0.65 -10.10
N GLN A 245 8.51 0.04 -11.19
CA GLN A 245 8.50 -0.55 -12.53
C GLN A 245 9.72 -0.07 -13.32
N ILE A 246 10.32 -0.99 -14.08
CA ILE A 246 11.27 -0.67 -15.14
C ILE A 246 10.75 -1.21 -16.46
N VAL A 247 10.72 -0.35 -17.47
CA VAL A 247 10.36 -0.68 -18.85
C VAL A 247 11.57 -0.41 -19.71
N THR A 248 11.97 -1.39 -20.50
CA THR A 248 13.11 -1.27 -21.42
C THR A 248 12.73 -1.71 -22.83
N THR A 249 13.48 -1.23 -23.81
CA THR A 249 13.37 -1.54 -25.24
C THR A 249 14.61 -2.29 -25.73
N GLY A 250 14.55 -2.86 -26.94
CA GLY A 250 15.66 -3.65 -27.50
C GLY A 250 16.97 -2.87 -27.75
N SER A 251 16.96 -1.54 -27.60
CA SER A 251 18.13 -0.67 -27.70
C SER A 251 18.55 -0.03 -26.38
N SER A 252 17.91 -0.41 -25.27
CA SER A 252 18.14 0.25 -23.99
C SER A 252 19.52 -0.09 -23.41
N PRO A 253 20.20 0.86 -22.76
CA PRO A 253 21.35 0.56 -21.91
C PRO A 253 20.97 -0.35 -20.75
N ALA A 254 21.97 -1.04 -20.18
CA ALA A 254 21.80 -1.74 -18.91
C ALA A 254 21.38 -0.73 -17.84
N SER A 255 20.35 -1.01 -17.06
CA SER A 255 19.62 0.00 -16.29
C SER A 255 19.14 -0.54 -14.95
N GLU A 256 19.17 0.29 -13.91
CA GLU A 256 18.73 -0.10 -12.57
C GLU A 256 17.75 0.90 -11.93
N ILE A 257 16.81 0.38 -11.15
CA ILE A 257 15.97 1.11 -10.18
C ILE A 257 16.11 0.40 -8.83
N GLU A 258 16.06 1.16 -7.74
CA GLU A 258 16.11 0.59 -6.39
C GLU A 258 14.87 0.91 -5.58
N ALA A 259 14.26 -0.14 -5.02
CA ALA A 259 13.10 -0.10 -4.17
C ALA A 259 13.50 -0.15 -2.69
N GLY A 260 13.15 0.90 -1.94
CA GLY A 260 13.36 1.00 -0.50
C GLY A 260 12.11 0.68 0.31
N CYS A 261 11.93 1.41 1.41
CA CYS A 261 10.76 1.36 2.28
C CYS A 261 9.55 2.07 1.65
N ALA A 262 8.36 1.70 2.10
CA ALA A 262 7.11 2.36 1.70
C ALA A 262 6.07 2.37 2.82
N THR A 263 5.18 3.35 2.81
CA THR A 263 4.02 3.42 3.70
C THR A 263 2.85 4.12 3.04
N VAL A 264 1.64 3.73 3.44
CA VAL A 264 0.38 4.38 3.08
C VAL A 264 -0.37 4.71 4.35
N ALA A 265 -0.87 5.94 4.46
CA ALA A 265 -1.67 6.39 5.60
C ALA A 265 -2.93 7.14 5.14
N SER A 266 -3.96 7.12 5.97
CA SER A 266 -5.14 7.98 5.83
C SER A 266 -5.05 9.12 6.84
N GLU A 267 -5.14 10.35 6.36
CA GLU A 267 -5.15 11.55 7.20
C GLU A 267 -6.58 11.80 7.71
N GLY A 268 -6.76 11.87 9.03
CA GLY A 268 -8.08 11.98 9.66
C GLY A 268 -8.61 10.66 10.22
N GLY A 269 -7.71 9.70 10.47
CA GLY A 269 -8.01 8.38 11.04
C GLY A 269 -8.48 7.37 10.00
N GLN A 270 -9.00 6.23 10.44
CA GLN A 270 -9.73 5.26 9.62
C GLN A 270 -11.02 4.87 10.35
N GLN A 271 -12.14 4.78 9.63
CA GLN A 271 -13.39 4.26 10.21
C GLN A 271 -13.84 2.99 9.51
N ASP A 272 -14.42 2.07 10.29
CA ASP A 272 -14.99 0.82 9.81
C ASP A 272 -16.43 1.00 9.32
N THR A 273 -16.63 1.76 8.24
CA THR A 273 -17.96 2.05 7.67
C THR A 273 -18.49 0.96 6.73
N GLY A 274 -17.74 -0.12 6.54
CA GLY A 274 -18.06 -1.21 5.62
C GLY A 274 -19.19 -2.13 6.07
N VAL A 275 -19.76 -2.89 5.12
CA VAL A 275 -20.85 -3.85 5.38
C VAL A 275 -20.29 -5.14 5.97
N LEU A 276 -20.87 -5.60 7.08
CA LEU A 276 -20.58 -6.91 7.65
C LEU A 276 -21.24 -8.01 6.82
N ARG A 277 -20.49 -9.07 6.56
CA ARG A 277 -20.86 -10.25 5.78
C ARG A 277 -20.50 -11.51 6.54
N TYR A 278 -21.19 -12.59 6.18
CA TYR A 278 -21.08 -13.88 6.83
C TYR A 278 -21.23 -15.01 5.81
N LYS A 279 -20.42 -16.05 5.94
CA LYS A 279 -20.57 -17.32 5.22
C LYS A 279 -20.29 -18.47 6.16
N SER A 280 -21.11 -19.51 6.07
CA SER A 280 -20.92 -20.76 6.80
C SER A 280 -21.21 -21.98 5.93
N THR A 281 -20.90 -23.14 6.48
CA THR A 281 -21.28 -24.45 5.95
C THR A 281 -22.79 -24.72 5.98
N SER A 282 -23.59 -23.84 6.62
CA SER A 282 -25.06 -23.79 6.53
C SER A 282 -25.78 -25.09 6.94
N GLY A 283 -25.33 -25.77 7.99
CA GLY A 283 -25.94 -27.02 8.49
C GLY A 283 -25.36 -28.30 7.90
N THR A 284 -24.42 -28.20 6.94
CA THR A 284 -23.73 -29.35 6.36
C THR A 284 -22.34 -29.44 6.96
N HIS A 285 -22.12 -30.37 7.88
CA HIS A 285 -20.79 -30.57 8.46
C HIS A 285 -19.79 -31.07 7.41
N VAL A 286 -18.52 -30.72 7.60
CA VAL A 286 -17.38 -31.36 6.93
C VAL A 286 -16.92 -32.51 7.83
N ASP A 287 -16.82 -33.72 7.28
CA ASP A 287 -16.26 -34.87 8.00
C ASP A 287 -14.74 -34.90 7.83
N LEU A 288 -14.03 -34.81 8.95
CA LEU A 288 -12.58 -34.86 9.02
C LEU A 288 -12.15 -36.28 9.41
N ALA A 289 -12.02 -37.12 8.40
CA ALA A 289 -11.85 -38.56 8.56
C ALA A 289 -10.52 -38.96 9.24
N THR A 290 -9.43 -38.24 8.98
CA THR A 290 -8.07 -38.65 9.34
C THR A 290 -7.42 -37.66 10.30
N GLN A 291 -6.75 -38.18 11.33
CA GLN A 291 -5.96 -37.37 12.25
C GLN A 291 -4.80 -36.67 11.52
N ASP A 292 -4.43 -35.48 11.98
CA ASP A 292 -3.29 -34.69 11.50
C ASP A 292 -3.37 -34.23 10.05
N VAL A 293 -4.49 -34.50 9.36
CA VAL A 293 -4.82 -33.94 8.05
C VAL A 293 -5.60 -32.64 8.24
N ILE A 294 -5.22 -31.61 7.49
CA ILE A 294 -5.91 -30.32 7.49
C ILE A 294 -7.01 -30.38 6.43
N TYR A 295 -8.23 -30.00 6.80
CA TYR A 295 -9.39 -29.96 5.91
C TYR A 295 -9.89 -28.52 5.76
N ALA A 296 -10.26 -28.13 4.55
CA ALA A 296 -10.89 -26.84 4.28
C ALA A 296 -12.35 -26.86 4.76
N ILE A 297 -12.80 -25.78 5.40
CA ILE A 297 -14.17 -25.62 5.92
C ILE A 297 -14.91 -24.53 5.16
N VAL A 298 -14.38 -23.31 5.15
CA VAL A 298 -14.94 -22.16 4.40
C VAL A 298 -13.80 -21.37 3.79
N GLY A 299 -13.91 -21.03 2.51
CA GLY A 299 -12.96 -20.17 1.80
C GLY A 299 -13.60 -18.86 1.37
N ILE A 300 -12.81 -17.78 1.39
CA ILE A 300 -13.16 -16.49 0.80
C ILE A 300 -12.02 -15.98 -0.08
N ARG A 301 -12.37 -15.33 -1.18
CA ARG A 301 -11.41 -14.63 -2.05
C ARG A 301 -12.07 -13.46 -2.76
N LEU A 302 -11.29 -12.49 -3.22
CA LEU A 302 -11.82 -11.39 -4.03
C LEU A 302 -12.37 -11.88 -5.36
N LYS A 303 -13.37 -11.20 -5.91
CA LYS A 303 -13.72 -11.34 -7.32
C LYS A 303 -12.62 -10.69 -8.15
N ALA A 304 -12.20 -11.33 -9.23
CA ALA A 304 -11.21 -10.79 -10.16
C ALA A 304 -11.59 -9.41 -10.74
N THR A 305 -12.88 -9.06 -10.74
CA THR A 305 -13.40 -7.75 -11.19
C THR A 305 -13.47 -6.69 -10.09
N HIS A 306 -13.10 -7.01 -8.85
CA HIS A 306 -13.27 -6.14 -7.67
C HIS A 306 -11.95 -5.99 -6.88
N LEU A 307 -10.82 -5.88 -7.59
CA LEU A 307 -9.48 -5.83 -6.97
C LEU A 307 -9.29 -4.63 -6.03
N GLY A 308 -10.00 -3.53 -6.27
CA GLY A 308 -9.97 -2.35 -5.40
C GLY A 308 -10.78 -2.47 -4.10
N ALA A 309 -11.50 -3.57 -3.88
CA ALA A 309 -12.29 -3.77 -2.67
C ALA A 309 -11.40 -4.13 -1.48
N THR A 310 -11.70 -3.59 -0.31
CA THR A 310 -10.93 -3.86 0.92
C THR A 310 -11.69 -4.78 1.86
N ILE A 311 -11.02 -5.84 2.32
CA ILE A 311 -11.63 -6.89 3.13
C ILE A 311 -10.92 -6.94 4.47
N SER A 312 -11.69 -6.85 5.55
CA SER A 312 -11.17 -7.01 6.91
C SER A 312 -11.88 -8.17 7.56
N LEU A 313 -11.13 -9.20 7.95
CA LEU A 313 -11.68 -10.29 8.75
C LEU A 313 -12.12 -9.76 10.11
N VAL A 314 -13.24 -10.27 10.61
CA VAL A 314 -13.81 -9.83 11.89
C VAL A 314 -13.81 -10.98 12.87
N ASP A 315 -14.39 -12.12 12.49
CA ASP A 315 -14.59 -13.25 13.38
C ASP A 315 -14.60 -14.57 12.61
N VAL A 316 -14.17 -15.63 13.26
CA VAL A 316 -14.37 -17.01 12.82
C VAL A 316 -15.08 -17.78 13.90
N SER A 317 -16.01 -18.66 13.50
CA SER A 317 -16.69 -19.53 14.46
C SER A 317 -16.77 -20.97 13.96
N LEU A 318 -16.70 -21.91 14.89
CA LEU A 318 -16.74 -23.34 14.62
C LEU A 318 -17.61 -24.07 15.63
N THR A 319 -18.20 -25.18 15.24
CA THR A 319 -18.95 -26.09 16.12
C THR A 319 -18.69 -27.53 15.72
N GLU A 320 -18.53 -28.39 16.73
CA GLU A 320 -18.30 -29.83 16.58
C GLU A 320 -19.54 -30.62 17.03
N HIS A 321 -19.88 -31.70 16.31
CA HIS A 321 -21.16 -32.40 16.45
C HIS A 321 -21.12 -33.80 17.08
N GLN A 322 -19.97 -34.47 17.18
CA GLN A 322 -19.86 -35.85 17.69
C GLN A 322 -19.53 -35.93 19.19
N GLY A 323 -18.94 -34.90 19.79
CA GLY A 323 -18.56 -34.86 21.21
C GLY A 323 -17.26 -35.62 21.51
N SER A 324 -16.53 -35.20 22.54
CA SER A 324 -15.26 -35.81 22.97
C SER A 324 -14.18 -35.84 21.88
N LYS A 325 -14.19 -34.85 20.98
CA LYS A 325 -13.18 -34.71 19.93
C LYS A 325 -12.28 -33.52 20.21
N PHE A 326 -11.02 -33.63 19.82
CA PHE A 326 -10.01 -32.58 19.89
C PHE A 326 -9.63 -32.16 18.49
N TYR A 327 -9.60 -30.85 18.25
CA TYR A 327 -9.25 -30.29 16.96
C TYR A 327 -8.53 -28.95 17.11
N GLU A 328 -7.82 -28.59 16.05
CA GLU A 328 -7.18 -27.29 15.91
C GLU A 328 -7.76 -26.60 14.68
N TRP A 329 -8.16 -25.35 14.83
CA TRP A 329 -8.60 -24.52 13.72
C TRP A 329 -7.45 -23.60 13.29
N LEU A 330 -7.38 -23.37 11.99
CA LEU A 330 -6.33 -22.60 11.33
C LEU A 330 -6.98 -21.69 10.29
N LEU A 331 -6.53 -20.45 10.20
CA LEU A 331 -6.86 -19.57 9.09
C LEU A 331 -5.62 -19.45 8.22
N ILE A 332 -5.69 -19.94 6.98
CA ILE A 332 -4.55 -20.07 6.09
C ILE A 332 -4.72 -19.15 4.88
N PHE A 333 -3.69 -18.36 4.58
CA PHE A 333 -3.58 -17.47 3.42
C PHE A 333 -2.95 -18.21 2.24
N ASN A 334 -3.56 -18.11 1.06
CA ASN A 334 -3.15 -18.77 -0.19
C ASN A 334 -2.72 -20.25 -0.02
N PRO A 335 -3.54 -21.10 0.63
CA PRO A 335 -3.25 -22.52 0.68
C PRO A 335 -3.43 -23.21 -0.69
N THR A 336 -2.90 -24.42 -0.82
CA THR A 336 -3.32 -25.36 -1.85
C THR A 336 -4.39 -26.28 -1.29
N VAL A 337 -5.61 -26.20 -1.84
CA VAL A 337 -6.73 -27.09 -1.49
C VAL A 337 -6.84 -28.19 -2.53
N ALA A 338 -6.80 -29.44 -2.07
CA ALA A 338 -6.97 -30.62 -2.93
C ALA A 338 -8.42 -30.75 -3.43
N ASP A 339 -8.56 -31.44 -4.56
CA ASP A 339 -9.83 -31.67 -5.26
C ASP A 339 -10.57 -30.36 -5.60
N THR A 340 -11.83 -30.48 -6.02
CA THR A 340 -12.65 -29.31 -6.38
C THR A 340 -13.06 -28.55 -5.13
N PHE A 341 -12.49 -27.37 -4.91
CA PHE A 341 -12.94 -26.38 -3.93
C PHE A 341 -13.56 -25.18 -4.67
N ALA A 342 -14.84 -25.29 -4.99
CA ALA A 342 -15.49 -24.39 -5.94
C ALA A 342 -15.91 -23.06 -5.30
N TYR A 343 -15.25 -21.98 -5.72
CA TYR A 343 -15.65 -20.62 -5.40
C TYR A 343 -16.86 -20.18 -6.23
N SER A 344 -17.77 -19.46 -5.57
CA SER A 344 -18.97 -18.90 -6.18
C SER A 344 -19.17 -17.45 -5.75
N ALA A 345 -19.53 -16.59 -6.70
CA ALA A 345 -19.75 -15.17 -6.46
C ALA A 345 -20.90 -14.94 -5.46
N LEU A 346 -20.62 -14.18 -4.39
CA LEU A 346 -21.65 -13.74 -3.47
C LEU A 346 -22.40 -12.53 -4.06
N THR A 347 -23.73 -12.56 -3.98
CA THR A 347 -24.58 -11.46 -4.49
C THR A 347 -24.33 -10.16 -3.73
N ASN A 348 -24.28 -9.05 -4.47
CA ASN A 348 -24.03 -7.69 -3.93
C ASN A 348 -22.73 -7.57 -3.13
N SER A 349 -21.72 -8.42 -3.35
CA SER A 349 -20.48 -8.48 -2.58
C SER A 349 -19.27 -8.47 -3.51
N ALA A 350 -18.10 -8.03 -3.02
CA ALA A 350 -16.83 -8.10 -3.74
C ALA A 350 -16.16 -9.48 -3.67
N ILE A 351 -16.77 -10.44 -2.97
CA ILE A 351 -16.16 -11.72 -2.59
C ILE A 351 -16.80 -12.90 -3.31
N GLU A 352 -16.00 -13.92 -3.56
CA GLU A 352 -16.43 -15.28 -3.86
C GLU A 352 -16.22 -16.16 -2.63
N THR A 353 -17.11 -17.12 -2.43
CA THR A 353 -17.05 -18.02 -1.28
C THR A 353 -17.06 -19.47 -1.72
N ALA A 354 -16.36 -20.32 -0.98
CA ALA A 354 -16.36 -21.77 -1.12
C ALA A 354 -16.67 -22.42 0.24
N THR A 355 -17.25 -23.61 0.19
CA THR A 355 -17.52 -24.47 1.35
C THR A 355 -16.85 -25.80 1.13
N GLY A 356 -16.19 -26.32 2.16
CA GLY A 356 -15.40 -27.54 2.06
C GLY A 356 -16.22 -28.82 2.07
N ALA A 357 -15.53 -29.89 1.71
CA ALA A 357 -15.98 -31.28 1.82
C ALA A 357 -14.80 -32.14 2.31
N THR A 358 -15.08 -33.38 2.71
CA THR A 358 -14.07 -34.32 3.24
C THR A 358 -12.87 -34.54 2.31
N ALA A 359 -13.07 -34.42 0.99
CA ALA A 359 -11.99 -34.55 0.02
C ALA A 359 -11.03 -33.34 0.01
N ASN A 360 -11.47 -32.16 0.45
CA ASN A 360 -10.70 -30.91 0.40
C ASN A 360 -9.65 -30.83 1.51
N THR A 361 -8.59 -31.62 1.36
CA THR A 361 -7.41 -31.54 2.22
C THR A 361 -6.53 -30.35 1.84
N VAL A 362 -5.80 -29.79 2.80
CA VAL A 362 -5.09 -28.52 2.65
C VAL A 362 -3.60 -28.68 2.92
N THR A 363 -2.77 -28.09 2.06
CA THR A 363 -1.31 -28.01 2.19
C THR A 363 -0.81 -26.63 1.78
N GLY A 364 0.42 -26.27 2.17
CA GLY A 364 1.02 -24.99 1.81
C GLY A 364 0.31 -23.78 2.45
N GLY A 365 0.56 -22.59 1.88
CA GLY A 365 0.04 -21.32 2.37
C GLY A 365 0.71 -20.82 3.67
N THR A 366 0.25 -19.66 4.13
CA THR A 366 0.74 -19.01 5.36
C THR A 366 -0.36 -19.03 6.43
N ILE A 367 -0.06 -19.61 7.59
CA ILE A 367 -1.00 -19.62 8.72
C ILE A 367 -1.04 -18.22 9.33
N ILE A 368 -2.21 -17.58 9.31
CA ILE A 368 -2.45 -16.24 9.85
C ILE A 368 -2.74 -16.29 11.35
N THR A 369 -3.61 -17.20 11.75
CA THR A 369 -4.06 -17.39 13.14
C THR A 369 -4.60 -18.80 13.30
N GLY A 370 -4.69 -19.28 14.54
CA GLY A 370 -5.29 -20.57 14.85
C GLY A 370 -5.52 -20.74 16.35
N GLY A 371 -6.08 -21.88 16.71
CA GLY A 371 -6.32 -22.24 18.11
C GLY A 371 -6.81 -23.66 18.28
N PHE A 372 -6.83 -24.13 19.53
CA PHE A 372 -7.28 -25.47 19.88
C PHE A 372 -8.66 -25.45 20.51
N ALA A 373 -9.44 -26.49 20.24
CA ALA A 373 -10.72 -26.75 20.88
C ALA A 373 -10.90 -28.22 21.24
N SER A 374 -11.82 -28.46 22.16
CA SER A 374 -12.33 -29.78 22.48
C SER A 374 -13.82 -29.71 22.75
N SER A 375 -14.57 -30.71 22.33
CA SER A 375 -15.97 -30.86 22.74
C SER A 375 -16.10 -31.80 23.95
N ALA A 376 -17.01 -31.48 24.86
CA ALA A 376 -17.38 -32.39 25.96
C ALA A 376 -18.42 -33.41 25.48
N GLN A 377 -18.50 -34.56 26.16
CA GLN A 377 -19.46 -35.61 25.81
C GLN A 377 -20.90 -35.07 25.87
N LYS A 378 -21.62 -35.07 24.74
CA LYS A 378 -22.98 -34.49 24.55
C LYS A 378 -23.09 -32.97 24.70
N GLY A 379 -22.00 -32.23 24.60
CA GLY A 379 -21.99 -30.77 24.55
C GLY A 379 -21.19 -30.27 23.36
N GLY A 380 -21.89 -29.83 22.30
CA GLY A 380 -21.24 -29.10 21.21
C GLY A 380 -20.53 -27.88 21.78
N THR A 381 -19.25 -27.72 21.47
CA THR A 381 -18.47 -26.55 21.87
C THR A 381 -18.36 -25.63 20.68
N SER A 382 -18.75 -24.37 20.87
CA SER A 382 -18.57 -23.31 19.89
C SER A 382 -17.38 -22.43 20.28
N ILE A 383 -16.58 -22.08 19.27
CA ILE A 383 -15.59 -21.00 19.38
C ILE A 383 -16.10 -19.82 18.57
N ALA A 384 -15.90 -18.62 19.09
CA ALA A 384 -15.92 -17.38 18.32
C ALA A 384 -14.65 -16.61 18.70
N GLN A 385 -13.85 -16.23 17.71
CA GLN A 385 -12.57 -15.56 17.91
C GLN A 385 -12.43 -14.38 16.95
N SER A 386 -12.19 -13.20 17.52
CA SER A 386 -11.89 -12.00 16.74
C SER A 386 -10.55 -12.16 16.01
N VAL A 387 -10.52 -11.81 14.74
CA VAL A 387 -9.30 -11.86 13.92
C VAL A 387 -8.76 -10.45 13.74
N GLN A 388 -7.49 -10.25 14.12
CA GLN A 388 -6.74 -9.04 13.77
C GLN A 388 -5.51 -9.45 12.98
N ASN A 389 -5.39 -8.94 11.76
CA ASN A 389 -4.29 -9.26 10.87
C ASN A 389 -3.93 -8.06 9.99
N ALA A 390 -2.65 -7.87 9.74
CA ALA A 390 -2.15 -6.88 8.79
C ALA A 390 -2.29 -7.36 7.34
N LEU A 391 -2.14 -8.67 7.09
CA LEU A 391 -2.25 -9.26 5.76
C LEU A 391 -3.72 -9.31 5.33
N ARG A 392 -4.04 -8.67 4.20
CA ARG A 392 -5.39 -8.57 3.63
C ARG A 392 -5.41 -9.16 2.24
N LEU A 393 -6.60 -9.55 1.79
CA LEU A 393 -6.81 -10.00 0.41
C LEU A 393 -6.40 -8.90 -0.58
N GLY A 394 -5.61 -9.28 -1.56
CA GLY A 394 -5.18 -8.47 -2.67
C GLY A 394 -5.14 -9.27 -3.97
N ALA A 395 -4.28 -8.87 -4.89
CA ALA A 395 -3.99 -9.62 -6.10
C ALA A 395 -2.54 -9.37 -6.56
N ASP A 396 -1.98 -10.37 -7.23
CA ASP A 396 -0.67 -10.28 -7.87
C ASP A 396 -0.70 -9.36 -9.11
N ILE A 397 0.45 -9.18 -9.78
CA ILE A 397 0.58 -8.34 -10.97
C ILE A 397 -0.26 -8.89 -12.13
N SER A 398 -0.37 -10.21 -12.24
CA SER A 398 -1.22 -10.93 -13.19
C SER A 398 -2.72 -10.95 -12.84
N ASN A 399 -3.15 -10.25 -11.79
CA ASN A 399 -4.52 -10.19 -11.27
C ASN A 399 -5.07 -11.53 -10.73
N VAL A 400 -4.20 -12.45 -10.33
CA VAL A 400 -4.58 -13.61 -9.51
C VAL A 400 -4.86 -13.11 -8.10
N VAL A 401 -6.09 -13.34 -7.65
CA VAL A 401 -6.58 -12.90 -6.34
C VAL A 401 -6.07 -13.79 -5.22
N ASP A 402 -5.76 -13.18 -4.08
CA ASP A 402 -5.50 -13.91 -2.85
C ASP A 402 -6.76 -14.63 -2.34
N GLU A 403 -6.56 -15.68 -1.56
CA GLU A 403 -7.60 -16.41 -0.87
C GLU A 403 -7.25 -16.68 0.60
N ILE A 404 -8.29 -16.77 1.42
CA ILE A 404 -8.20 -17.14 2.83
C ILE A 404 -9.16 -18.29 3.08
N VAL A 405 -8.64 -19.37 3.67
CA VAL A 405 -9.42 -20.57 3.98
C VAL A 405 -9.36 -20.85 5.48
N LEU A 406 -10.55 -20.96 6.09
CA LEU A 406 -10.71 -21.53 7.41
C LEU A 406 -10.59 -23.05 7.28
N CYS A 407 -9.64 -23.59 8.02
CA CYS A 407 -9.26 -24.99 8.00
C CYS A 407 -9.32 -25.60 9.40
N VAL A 408 -9.49 -26.91 9.48
CA VAL A 408 -9.44 -27.65 10.75
C VAL A 408 -8.63 -28.93 10.62
N ARG A 409 -7.87 -29.24 11.67
CA ARG A 409 -7.05 -30.43 11.82
C ARG A 409 -7.51 -31.24 13.04
N PRO A 410 -7.91 -32.51 12.90
CA PRO A 410 -8.15 -33.39 14.04
C PRO A 410 -6.85 -33.71 14.76
N VAL A 411 -6.84 -33.65 16.10
CA VAL A 411 -5.64 -33.89 16.92
C VAL A 411 -5.94 -34.81 18.10
N GLY A 412 -4.91 -35.23 18.84
CA GLY A 412 -5.07 -35.91 20.12
C GLY A 412 -5.77 -37.26 20.04
N GLY A 413 -5.60 -38.01 18.94
CA GLY A 413 -6.26 -39.29 18.72
C GLY A 413 -7.66 -39.19 18.10
N SER A 414 -8.11 -37.98 17.76
CA SER A 414 -9.44 -37.76 17.19
C SER A 414 -9.47 -38.04 15.69
N THR A 415 -10.49 -38.76 15.24
CA THR A 415 -10.80 -39.05 13.83
C THR A 415 -12.31 -38.99 13.62
N GLY A 416 -12.76 -38.82 12.37
CA GLY A 416 -14.18 -38.73 12.01
C GLY A 416 -14.87 -37.61 12.79
N ILE A 417 -14.30 -36.40 12.75
CA ILE A 417 -14.88 -35.24 13.42
C ILE A 417 -15.81 -34.54 12.45
N ASP A 418 -17.04 -34.25 12.89
CA ASP A 418 -18.00 -33.46 12.12
C ASP A 418 -17.92 -31.99 12.55
N ILE A 419 -17.45 -31.13 11.64
CA ILE A 419 -17.25 -29.70 11.89
C ILE A 419 -18.17 -28.86 11.01
N GLU A 420 -18.88 -27.93 11.63
CA GLU A 420 -19.44 -26.76 10.96
C GLU A 420 -18.59 -25.53 11.30
N GLY A 421 -18.48 -24.60 10.35
CA GLY A 421 -17.68 -23.40 10.53
C GLY A 421 -18.19 -22.21 9.73
N SER A 422 -17.74 -21.03 10.13
CA SER A 422 -18.09 -19.77 9.49
C SER A 422 -16.98 -18.73 9.56
N ILE A 423 -17.01 -17.81 8.60
CA ILE A 423 -16.17 -16.62 8.54
C ILE A 423 -17.09 -15.40 8.45
N THR A 424 -16.80 -14.40 9.29
CA THR A 424 -17.39 -13.07 9.24
C THR A 424 -16.34 -12.07 8.80
N TRP A 425 -16.66 -11.24 7.80
CA TRP A 425 -15.77 -10.20 7.28
C TRP A 425 -16.52 -8.89 7.09
N ARG A 426 -15.75 -7.81 6.98
CA ARG A 426 -16.22 -6.48 6.62
C ARG A 426 -15.72 -6.12 5.23
N GLU A 427 -16.64 -5.71 4.37
CA GLU A 427 -16.33 -5.17 3.04
C GLU A 427 -16.29 -3.64 3.14
N GLY A 428 -15.10 -3.08 2.96
CA GLY A 428 -14.90 -1.65 2.79
C GLY A 428 -15.50 -1.20 1.46
N SER A 429 -16.19 -0.06 1.49
CA SER A 429 -16.78 0.61 0.32
C SER A 429 -15.72 1.09 -0.66
#